data_AF-A0A0G4L5V2-F1
#
_entry.id   AF-A0A0G4L5V2-F1
#
_cell.length_a   1.000
_cell.length_b   1.000
_cell.length_c   1.000
_cell.angle_alpha   90.00
_cell.angle_beta   90.00
_cell.angle_gamma   90.00
#
_symmetry.space_group_name_H-M   'P 1'
#
loop_
_entity.id
_entity.type
_entity.pdbx_description
1 polymer ?
#
loop_
_entity_poly.entity_id
_entity_poly.type
_entity_poly.pdbx_seq_one_letter_code
_entity_poly.pdbx_strand_id
1 'polypeptide(L)'
;MTHRGAVGSDVRDGDGAGVMTSIPHKFFIKNFEREENIKLPPLGQYAVGNLFFKPDEETLQESKRQLEDIAESLGLRVLGWRRPPVDSTLLGPAARSREPIILQPFVVLASAYGTGVEPEITDPEKFDDRHFEIQLFILRKRATHTIGLHNWFYLCSLSNKNIVYKGQLAPVQVYQYYHDLVNADYEGHFALVHSRFSTN
;
A
#
# COMPACT_ATOMS: atom_id res chain seq x y z
N MET A 1 24.32 -3.07 3.51
CA MET A 1 24.10 -2.53 2.15
C MET A 1 24.50 -1.05 1.99
N THR A 2 25.14 -0.41 2.98
CA THR A 2 25.49 1.02 2.96
C THR A 2 26.64 1.37 2.00
N HIS A 3 27.51 0.41 1.66
CA HIS A 3 28.67 0.65 0.79
C HIS A 3 28.34 0.74 -0.71
N ARG A 4 27.06 0.60 -1.11
CA ARG A 4 26.63 0.61 -2.53
C ARG A 4 25.50 1.60 -2.83
N GLY A 5 25.02 2.35 -1.85
CA GLY A 5 24.07 3.44 -2.07
C GLY A 5 24.82 4.76 -2.14
N ALA A 6 24.54 5.59 -3.13
CA ALA A 6 24.91 6.99 -3.07
C ALA A 6 24.10 7.64 -1.94
N VAL A 7 24.80 8.41 -1.12
CA VAL A 7 24.19 9.50 -0.36
C VAL A 7 24.16 10.69 -1.32
N GLY A 8 23.01 11.33 -1.48
CA GLY A 8 22.87 12.53 -2.29
C GLY A 8 23.73 13.69 -1.75
N SER A 9 23.54 14.90 -2.29
CA SER A 9 24.26 16.08 -1.81
C SER A 9 24.03 16.37 -0.31
N ASP A 10 22.91 15.91 0.25
CA ASP A 10 22.66 15.77 1.69
C ASP A 10 22.74 14.30 2.11
N VAL A 11 23.35 14.01 3.26
CA VAL A 11 23.49 12.66 3.84
C VAL A 11 22.12 11.99 4.09
N ARG A 12 21.05 12.79 4.14
CA ARG A 12 19.66 12.33 4.32
C ARG A 12 18.90 12.05 3.02
N ASP A 13 19.48 12.39 1.87
CA ASP A 13 18.86 12.15 0.56
C ASP A 13 19.32 10.79 0.02
N GLY A 14 18.44 9.80 0.07
CA GLY A 14 18.66 8.50 -0.56
C GLY A 14 18.00 8.41 -1.94
N ASP A 15 18.66 7.75 -2.89
CA ASP A 15 18.16 7.57 -4.27
C ASP A 15 16.90 6.69 -4.40
N GLY A 16 16.60 5.95 -3.33
CA GLY A 16 15.45 5.07 -3.23
C GLY A 16 15.80 3.75 -2.55
N ALA A 17 14.97 3.36 -1.60
CA ALA A 17 15.05 2.07 -0.95
C ALA A 17 13.65 1.55 -0.63
N GLY A 18 13.54 0.24 -0.47
CA GLY A 18 12.28 -0.37 -0.10
C GLY A 18 12.40 -1.85 0.24
N VAL A 19 11.31 -2.35 0.80
CA VAL A 19 11.11 -3.74 1.17
C VAL A 19 9.74 -4.20 0.68
N MET A 20 9.73 -5.36 0.04
CA MET A 20 8.52 -6.14 -0.23
C MET A 20 8.45 -7.26 0.79
N THR A 21 7.28 -7.45 1.41
CA THR A 21 7.02 -8.55 2.34
C THR A 21 5.72 -9.25 1.98
N SER A 22 5.49 -10.43 2.54
CA SER A 22 4.13 -10.98 2.58
C SER A 22 3.20 -10.07 3.39
N ILE A 23 1.89 -10.16 3.17
CA ILE A 23 0.93 -9.40 3.98
C ILE A 23 1.06 -9.78 5.47
N PRO A 24 1.31 -8.81 6.38
CA PRO A 24 1.33 -9.03 7.82
C PRO A 24 -0.10 -9.13 8.37
N HIS A 25 -0.73 -10.29 8.19
CA HIS A 25 -2.16 -10.47 8.43
C HIS A 25 -2.61 -10.10 9.85
N LYS A 26 -1.89 -10.61 10.86
CA LYS A 26 -2.18 -10.36 12.28
C LYS A 26 -2.12 -8.87 12.63
N PHE A 27 -1.11 -8.16 12.10
CA PHE A 27 -0.99 -6.71 12.23
C PHE A 27 -2.20 -5.99 11.62
N PHE A 28 -2.60 -6.35 10.41
CA PHE A 28 -3.70 -5.64 9.74
C PHE A 28 -5.06 -5.89 10.36
N ILE A 29 -5.39 -7.12 10.76
CA ILE A 29 -6.61 -7.39 11.53
C ILE A 29 -6.66 -6.45 12.73
N LYS A 30 -5.62 -6.45 13.57
CA LYS A 30 -5.61 -5.67 14.81
C LYS A 30 -5.73 -4.16 14.59
N ASN A 31 -4.99 -3.61 13.62
CA ASN A 31 -4.93 -2.15 13.44
C ASN A 31 -6.09 -1.64 12.59
N PHE A 32 -6.44 -2.30 11.48
CA PHE A 32 -7.52 -1.85 10.61
C PHE A 32 -8.89 -1.97 11.28
N GLU A 33 -9.17 -3.07 11.96
CA GLU A 33 -10.45 -3.24 12.67
C GLU A 33 -10.62 -2.17 13.76
N ARG A 34 -9.53 -1.80 14.43
CA ARG A 34 -9.54 -0.76 15.46
C ARG A 34 -9.71 0.64 14.87
N GLU A 35 -9.08 0.92 13.73
CA GLU A 35 -9.07 2.24 13.08
C GLU A 35 -10.39 2.52 12.34
N GLU A 36 -10.92 1.53 11.62
CA GLU A 36 -12.08 1.70 10.72
C GLU A 36 -13.38 1.04 11.24
N ASN A 37 -13.33 0.24 12.32
CA ASN A 37 -14.47 -0.52 12.82
C ASN A 37 -15.10 -1.46 11.78
N ILE A 38 -14.24 -2.10 10.97
CA ILE A 38 -14.60 -3.03 9.88
C ILE A 38 -13.75 -4.29 10.00
N LYS A 39 -14.39 -5.48 10.05
CA LYS A 39 -13.69 -6.78 10.14
C LYS A 39 -13.07 -7.21 8.83
N LEU A 40 -11.79 -7.58 8.84
CA LEU A 40 -11.15 -8.10 7.63
C LEU A 40 -11.47 -9.59 7.43
N PRO A 41 -11.62 -10.06 6.17
CA PRO A 41 -11.71 -11.47 5.90
C PRO A 41 -10.36 -12.18 6.11
N PRO A 42 -10.34 -13.53 6.10
CA PRO A 42 -9.10 -14.29 6.20
C PRO A 42 -8.02 -13.88 5.18
N LEU A 43 -6.75 -14.14 5.52
CA LEU A 43 -5.61 -13.89 4.61
C LEU A 43 -5.87 -14.51 3.23
N GLY A 44 -5.60 -13.73 2.18
CA GLY A 44 -5.85 -14.10 0.78
C GLY A 44 -7.20 -13.61 0.24
N GLN A 45 -8.18 -13.33 1.12
CA GLN A 45 -9.52 -12.88 0.73
C GLN A 45 -9.70 -11.35 0.77
N TYR A 46 -8.65 -10.63 1.17
CA TYR A 46 -8.54 -9.19 0.98
C TYR A 46 -7.20 -8.85 0.35
N ALA A 47 -7.14 -7.68 -0.26
CA ALA A 47 -5.94 -7.09 -0.81
C ALA A 47 -5.66 -5.75 -0.15
N VAL A 48 -4.38 -5.42 -0.05
CA VAL A 48 -3.90 -4.15 0.48
C VAL A 48 -2.61 -3.77 -0.23
N GLY A 49 -2.28 -2.50 -0.19
CA GLY A 49 -0.96 -2.04 -0.58
C GLY A 49 -0.79 -0.54 -0.43
N ASN A 50 0.45 -0.07 -0.54
CA ASN A 50 0.72 1.35 -0.42
C ASN A 50 0.46 2.04 -1.76
N LEU A 51 -0.41 3.05 -1.74
CA LEU A 51 -0.67 3.96 -2.85
C LEU A 51 -0.15 5.33 -2.47
N PHE A 52 0.50 5.99 -3.42
CA PHE A 52 0.98 7.35 -3.30
C PHE A 52 0.04 8.29 -4.02
N PHE A 53 -0.25 9.39 -3.36
CA PHE A 53 -1.13 10.44 -3.83
C PHE A 53 -0.44 11.79 -3.73
N LYS A 54 -0.90 12.74 -4.54
CA LYS A 54 -0.53 14.13 -4.42
C LYS A 54 -0.92 14.67 -3.02
N PRO A 55 -0.07 15.46 -2.35
CA PRO A 55 -0.40 16.15 -1.12
C PRO A 55 -1.30 17.38 -1.39
N ASP A 56 -2.45 17.11 -1.99
CA ASP A 56 -3.48 18.07 -2.36
C ASP A 56 -4.83 17.41 -2.13
N GLU A 57 -5.67 18.01 -1.28
CA GLU A 57 -6.87 17.35 -0.76
C GLU A 57 -7.91 17.08 -1.86
N GLU A 58 -8.09 18.02 -2.79
CA GLU A 58 -9.04 17.87 -3.90
C GLU A 58 -8.58 16.74 -4.84
N THR A 59 -7.32 16.75 -5.27
CA THR A 59 -6.76 15.68 -6.12
C THR A 59 -6.79 14.33 -5.41
N LEU A 60 -6.56 14.30 -4.10
CA LEU A 60 -6.61 13.09 -3.28
C LEU A 60 -8.02 12.48 -3.28
N GLN A 61 -9.06 13.25 -2.97
CA GLN A 61 -10.43 12.73 -2.93
C GLN A 61 -10.92 12.30 -4.32
N GLU A 62 -10.57 13.04 -5.37
CA GLU A 62 -10.88 12.63 -6.75
C GLU A 62 -10.21 11.30 -7.09
N SER A 63 -8.92 11.14 -6.77
CA SER A 63 -8.18 9.90 -7.04
C SER A 63 -8.74 8.71 -6.26
N LYS A 64 -9.17 8.92 -5.01
CA LYS A 64 -9.83 7.89 -4.21
C LYS A 64 -11.16 7.48 -4.84
N ARG A 65 -12.01 8.45 -5.21
CA ARG A 65 -13.31 8.16 -5.85
C ARG A 65 -13.11 7.39 -7.16
N GLN A 66 -12.17 7.83 -8.01
CA GLN A 66 -11.87 7.12 -9.25
C GLN A 66 -11.38 5.70 -9.02
N LEU A 67 -10.57 5.44 -7.99
CA LEU A 67 -10.16 4.07 -7.64
C LEU A 67 -11.37 3.23 -7.19
N GLU A 68 -12.23 3.79 -6.36
CA GLU A 68 -13.45 3.15 -5.86
C GLU A 68 -14.42 2.83 -6.99
N ASP A 69 -14.68 3.78 -7.90
CA ASP A 69 -15.53 3.59 -9.09
C ASP A 69 -14.98 2.46 -9.99
N ILE A 70 -13.66 2.43 -10.22
CA ILE A 70 -13.03 1.36 -11.00
C ILE A 70 -13.17 0.02 -10.27
N ALA A 71 -12.95 -0.01 -8.95
CA ALA A 71 -13.07 -1.24 -8.16
C ALA A 71 -14.51 -1.78 -8.21
N GLU A 72 -15.51 -0.93 -8.02
CA GLU A 72 -16.93 -1.31 -8.08
C GLU A 72 -17.29 -1.88 -9.45
N SER A 73 -16.80 -1.27 -10.54
CA SER A 73 -17.00 -1.76 -11.92
C SER A 73 -16.43 -3.17 -12.17
N LEU A 74 -15.55 -3.64 -11.29
CA LEU A 74 -14.88 -4.95 -11.37
C LEU A 74 -15.43 -5.95 -10.33
N GLY A 75 -16.53 -5.62 -9.63
CA GLY A 75 -17.07 -6.45 -8.57
C GLY A 75 -16.20 -6.48 -7.31
N LEU A 76 -15.33 -5.49 -7.15
CA LEU A 76 -14.52 -5.28 -5.96
C LEU A 76 -15.14 -4.19 -5.09
N ARG A 77 -14.86 -4.25 -3.79
CA ARG A 77 -15.25 -3.21 -2.83
C ARG A 77 -14.02 -2.72 -2.08
N VAL A 78 -13.87 -1.40 -1.99
CA VAL A 78 -12.92 -0.78 -1.06
C VAL A 78 -13.63 -0.63 0.29
N LEU A 79 -13.10 -1.27 1.33
CA LEU A 79 -13.68 -1.25 2.68
C LEU A 79 -13.38 0.05 3.41
N GLY A 80 -12.17 0.55 3.24
CA GLY A 80 -11.66 1.72 3.94
C GLY A 80 -10.23 2.03 3.53
N TRP A 81 -9.74 3.17 4.03
CA TRP A 81 -8.43 3.71 3.69
C TRP A 81 -7.61 3.95 4.94
N ARG A 82 -6.61 3.11 5.17
CA ARG A 82 -5.68 3.30 6.27
C ARG A 82 -4.54 4.24 5.87
N ARG A 83 -4.19 5.18 6.73
CA ARG A 83 -2.97 6.00 6.58
C ARG A 83 -1.86 5.38 7.44
N PRO A 84 -0.81 4.77 6.85
CA PRO A 84 0.29 4.22 7.64
C PRO A 84 1.03 5.34 8.38
N PRO A 85 1.38 5.15 9.66
CA PRO A 85 2.19 6.09 10.42
C PRO A 85 3.61 6.19 9.84
N VAL A 86 4.04 7.42 9.56
CA VAL A 86 5.37 7.73 9.02
C VAL A 86 6.08 8.84 9.79
N ASP A 87 7.42 8.87 9.73
CA ASP A 87 8.24 9.96 10.27
C ASP A 87 8.91 10.80 9.16
N SER A 88 8.19 11.83 8.71
CA SER A 88 8.67 12.78 7.70
C SER A 88 9.87 13.64 8.15
N THR A 89 10.21 13.66 9.44
CA THR A 89 11.35 14.47 9.95
C THR A 89 12.71 13.92 9.52
N LEU A 90 12.75 12.64 9.12
CA LEU A 90 13.94 11.94 8.64
C LEU A 90 14.32 12.32 7.19
N LEU A 91 13.39 12.91 6.44
CA LEU A 91 13.58 13.21 5.03
C LEU A 91 14.48 14.43 4.84
N GLY A 92 15.45 14.31 3.93
CA GLY A 92 16.19 15.47 3.41
C GLY A 92 15.26 16.42 2.62
N PRO A 93 15.68 17.68 2.39
CA PRO A 93 14.83 18.68 1.75
C PRO A 93 14.28 18.25 0.39
N ALA A 94 15.09 17.53 -0.40
CA ALA A 94 14.67 17.06 -1.72
C ALA A 94 13.57 15.99 -1.61
N ALA A 95 13.77 14.96 -0.79
CA ALA A 95 12.77 13.91 -0.57
C ALA A 95 11.49 14.49 0.05
N ARG A 96 11.61 15.39 1.03
CA ARG A 96 10.47 16.04 1.70
C ARG A 96 9.63 16.88 0.75
N SER A 97 10.25 17.58 -0.20
CA SER A 97 9.53 18.41 -1.18
C SER A 97 8.63 17.61 -2.14
N ARG A 98 8.85 16.29 -2.23
CA ARG A 98 8.09 15.36 -3.08
C ARG A 98 7.47 14.21 -2.29
N GLU A 99 7.34 14.36 -0.98
CA GLU A 99 6.72 13.36 -0.13
C GLU A 99 5.23 13.19 -0.50
N PRO A 100 4.78 12.00 -0.89
CA PRO A 100 3.38 11.77 -1.23
C PRO A 100 2.52 11.58 0.03
N ILE A 101 1.22 11.77 -0.09
CA ILE A 101 0.28 11.17 0.85
C ILE A 101 0.25 9.67 0.57
N ILE A 102 0.46 8.86 1.62
CA ILE A 102 0.43 7.40 1.52
C ILE A 102 -0.88 6.91 2.12
N LEU A 103 -1.64 6.13 1.37
CA LEU A 103 -2.83 5.43 1.87
C LEU A 103 -2.83 3.96 1.44
N GLN A 104 -3.50 3.14 2.25
CA GLN A 104 -3.66 1.71 2.09
C GLN A 104 -5.16 1.40 1.93
N PRO A 105 -5.67 1.19 0.71
CA PRO A 105 -7.01 0.69 0.51
C PRO A 105 -7.07 -0.80 0.87
N PHE A 106 -8.09 -1.17 1.62
CA PHE A 106 -8.43 -2.59 1.85
C PHE A 106 -9.53 -2.99 0.87
N VAL A 107 -9.19 -3.89 -0.04
CA VAL A 107 -10.05 -4.28 -1.17
C VAL A 107 -10.47 -5.73 -1.03
N VAL A 108 -11.74 -6.02 -1.29
CA VAL A 108 -12.32 -7.38 -1.20
C VAL A 108 -13.18 -7.68 -2.43
N LEU A 109 -13.50 -8.96 -2.66
CA LEU A 109 -14.59 -9.33 -3.56
C LEU A 109 -15.93 -8.91 -2.94
N ALA A 110 -16.69 -8.08 -3.65
CA ALA A 110 -17.99 -7.61 -3.16
C ALA A 110 -18.97 -8.77 -2.94
N SER A 111 -18.91 -9.81 -3.79
CA SER A 111 -19.75 -11.01 -3.67
C SER A 111 -19.43 -11.89 -2.46
N ALA A 112 -18.21 -11.81 -1.91
CA ALA A 112 -17.81 -12.57 -0.73
C ALA A 112 -17.98 -11.75 0.56
N TYR A 113 -17.83 -10.43 0.47
CA TYR A 113 -17.89 -9.57 1.65
C TYR A 113 -19.29 -8.99 1.93
N GLY A 114 -20.08 -8.72 0.89
CA GLY A 114 -21.37 -8.06 1.02
C GLY A 114 -21.28 -6.55 1.28
N THR A 115 -22.35 -5.97 1.81
CA THR A 115 -22.49 -4.52 2.07
C THR A 115 -22.23 -4.13 3.53
N GLY A 116 -22.13 -5.10 4.43
CA GLY A 116 -21.94 -4.89 5.86
C GLY A 116 -20.52 -4.46 6.24
N VAL A 117 -20.22 -4.64 7.54
CA VAL A 117 -18.91 -4.37 8.17
C VAL A 117 -18.16 -5.66 8.55
N GLU A 118 -18.69 -6.83 8.16
CA GLU A 118 -18.09 -8.14 8.36
C GLU A 118 -18.27 -9.00 7.09
N PRO A 119 -17.36 -9.95 6.81
CA PRO A 119 -17.44 -10.79 5.61
C PRO A 119 -18.59 -11.81 5.69
N GLU A 120 -19.34 -11.97 4.60
CA GLU A 120 -20.42 -12.96 4.46
C GLU A 120 -19.90 -14.37 4.14
N ILE A 121 -18.82 -14.46 3.37
CA ILE A 121 -18.14 -15.71 2.99
C ILE A 121 -16.69 -15.64 3.47
N THR A 122 -16.31 -16.60 4.31
CA THR A 122 -14.92 -16.79 4.78
C THR A 122 -14.36 -18.16 4.44
N ASP A 123 -15.21 -19.07 3.97
CA ASP A 123 -14.86 -20.43 3.56
C ASP A 123 -13.94 -20.41 2.33
N PRO A 124 -12.69 -20.92 2.43
CA PRO A 124 -11.75 -20.94 1.31
C PRO A 124 -12.26 -21.68 0.07
N GLU A 125 -13.12 -22.70 0.23
CA GLU A 125 -13.65 -23.47 -0.91
C GLU A 125 -14.69 -22.68 -1.71
N LYS A 126 -15.31 -21.67 -1.10
CA LYS A 126 -16.32 -20.81 -1.72
C LYS A 126 -15.75 -19.49 -2.25
N PHE A 127 -14.49 -19.19 -1.94
CA PHE A 127 -13.82 -17.99 -2.38
C PHE A 127 -13.11 -18.22 -3.72
N ASP A 128 -13.48 -17.46 -4.75
CA ASP A 128 -12.82 -17.53 -6.05
C ASP A 128 -11.52 -16.70 -6.05
N ASP A 129 -10.45 -17.29 -5.52
CA ASP A 129 -9.12 -16.67 -5.41
C ASP A 129 -8.57 -16.25 -6.79
N ARG A 130 -8.75 -17.10 -7.80
CA ARG A 130 -8.27 -16.81 -9.16
C ARG A 130 -9.00 -15.60 -9.74
N HIS A 131 -10.32 -15.52 -9.58
CA HIS A 131 -11.07 -14.36 -10.02
C HIS A 131 -10.63 -13.10 -9.29
N PHE A 132 -10.46 -13.16 -7.97
CA PHE A 132 -10.00 -12.02 -7.18
C PHE A 132 -8.66 -11.47 -7.68
N GLU A 133 -7.68 -12.35 -7.90
CA GLU A 133 -6.36 -11.94 -8.42
C GLU A 133 -6.43 -11.28 -9.80
N ILE A 134 -7.27 -11.80 -10.69
CA ILE A 134 -7.51 -11.22 -12.02
C ILE A 134 -8.11 -9.83 -11.88
N GLN A 135 -9.14 -9.65 -11.03
CA GLN A 135 -9.75 -8.33 -10.83
C GLN A 135 -8.77 -7.34 -10.20
N LEU A 136 -7.95 -7.75 -9.24
CA LEU A 136 -6.90 -6.89 -8.66
C LEU A 136 -5.85 -6.48 -9.70
N PHE A 137 -5.51 -7.37 -10.64
CA PHE A 137 -4.64 -7.03 -11.76
C PHE A 137 -5.29 -5.99 -12.68
N ILE A 138 -6.56 -6.18 -13.05
CA ILE A 138 -7.29 -5.25 -13.91
C ILE A 138 -7.47 -3.90 -13.21
N LEU A 139 -7.81 -3.88 -11.92
CA LEU A 139 -7.93 -2.67 -11.10
C LEU A 139 -6.62 -1.87 -11.13
N ARG A 140 -5.49 -2.51 -10.82
CA ARG A 140 -4.18 -1.84 -10.87
C ARG A 140 -3.89 -1.26 -12.24
N LYS A 141 -4.15 -2.02 -13.32
CA LYS A 141 -3.90 -1.58 -14.69
C LYS A 141 -4.78 -0.38 -15.05
N ARG A 142 -6.10 -0.47 -14.83
CA ARG A 142 -7.05 0.61 -15.12
C ARG A 142 -6.75 1.86 -14.30
N ALA A 143 -6.56 1.74 -12.99
CA ALA A 143 -6.24 2.87 -12.12
C ALA A 143 -4.92 3.57 -12.53
N THR A 144 -3.90 2.81 -12.94
CA THR A 144 -2.63 3.39 -13.44
C THR A 144 -2.83 4.18 -14.74
N HIS A 145 -3.74 3.73 -15.62
CA HIS A 145 -4.02 4.43 -16.88
C HIS A 145 -4.96 5.63 -16.69
N THR A 146 -5.98 5.50 -15.86
CA THR A 146 -7.01 6.52 -15.65
C THR A 146 -6.55 7.64 -14.73
N ILE A 147 -5.94 7.30 -13.58
CA ILE A 147 -5.52 8.28 -12.57
C ILE A 147 -4.05 8.66 -12.79
N GLY A 148 -3.19 7.65 -12.81
CA GLY A 148 -1.79 7.70 -13.26
C GLY A 148 -0.88 8.80 -12.70
N LEU A 149 0.34 8.84 -13.23
CA LEU A 149 1.38 9.76 -12.78
C LEU A 149 1.06 11.25 -13.03
N HIS A 150 0.18 11.55 -13.99
CA HIS A 150 -0.22 12.92 -14.29
C HIS A 150 -0.99 13.57 -13.13
N ASN A 151 -1.62 12.77 -12.26
CA ASN A 151 -2.24 13.21 -11.01
C ASN A 151 -1.37 12.93 -9.77
N TRP A 152 -0.07 12.61 -9.95
CA TRP A 152 0.80 12.16 -8.86
C TRP A 152 0.26 10.94 -8.11
N PHE A 153 -0.46 10.08 -8.83
CA PHE A 153 -0.97 8.82 -8.33
C PHE A 153 -0.04 7.66 -8.71
N TYR A 154 0.35 6.85 -7.73
CA TYR A 154 1.21 5.69 -7.99
C TYR A 154 0.88 4.51 -7.06
N LEU A 155 0.63 3.34 -7.65
CA LEU A 155 0.42 2.07 -6.95
C LEU A 155 1.77 1.39 -6.67
N CYS A 156 2.25 1.40 -5.42
CA CYS A 156 3.45 0.64 -5.07
C CYS A 156 3.17 -0.86 -5.05
N SER A 157 2.03 -1.22 -4.48
CA SER A 157 1.47 -2.56 -4.48
C SER A 157 -0.04 -2.47 -4.30
N LEU A 158 -0.76 -3.50 -4.74
CA LEU A 158 -2.15 -3.76 -4.36
C LEU A 158 -2.39 -5.24 -4.66
N SER A 159 -2.28 -6.09 -3.64
CA SER A 159 -2.27 -7.55 -3.78
C SER A 159 -2.83 -8.19 -2.51
N ASN A 160 -3.32 -9.42 -2.64
CA ASN A 160 -3.71 -10.31 -1.56
C ASN A 160 -2.57 -11.19 -1.01
N LYS A 161 -1.35 -11.01 -1.53
CA LYS A 161 -0.17 -11.83 -1.15
C LYS A 161 0.96 -11.02 -0.54
N ASN A 162 1.23 -9.84 -1.09
CA ASN A 162 2.39 -9.04 -0.72
C ASN A 162 2.09 -7.54 -0.65
N ILE A 163 2.94 -6.83 0.08
CA ILE A 163 2.91 -5.38 0.23
C ILE A 163 4.32 -4.80 0.09
N VAL A 164 4.42 -3.64 -0.55
CA VAL A 164 5.69 -2.91 -0.76
C VAL A 164 5.70 -1.62 0.03
N TYR A 165 6.69 -1.48 0.91
CA TYR A 165 7.06 -0.23 1.57
C TYR A 165 8.32 0.31 0.91
N LYS A 166 8.25 1.47 0.26
CA LYS A 166 9.38 2.05 -0.45
C LYS A 166 9.29 3.56 -0.44
N GLY A 167 10.39 4.24 -0.68
CA GLY A 167 10.39 5.69 -0.82
C GLY A 167 11.73 6.19 -1.34
N GLN A 168 11.83 7.51 -1.51
CA GLN A 168 13.11 8.19 -1.73
C GLN A 168 13.86 8.28 -0.40
N LEU A 169 14.38 7.12 0.03
CA LEU A 169 14.95 6.86 1.34
C LEU A 169 16.30 6.14 1.14
N ALA A 170 17.23 6.35 2.06
CA ALA A 170 18.38 5.47 2.24
C ALA A 170 17.92 4.15 2.88
N PRO A 171 18.65 3.02 2.70
CA PRO A 171 18.24 1.72 3.25
C PRO A 171 17.93 1.72 4.74
N VAL A 172 18.70 2.46 5.54
CA VAL A 172 18.48 2.56 6.99
C VAL A 172 17.21 3.33 7.34
N GLN A 173 16.84 4.31 6.53
CA GLN A 173 15.66 5.15 6.78
C GLN A 173 14.35 4.38 6.55
N VAL A 174 14.32 3.28 5.80
CA VAL A 174 13.06 2.55 5.48
C VAL A 174 12.33 2.12 6.75
N TYR A 175 13.03 1.49 7.69
CA TYR A 175 12.44 1.02 8.96
C TYR A 175 12.20 2.13 9.98
N GLN A 176 12.90 3.26 9.83
CA GLN A 176 12.71 4.43 10.69
C GLN A 176 11.53 5.27 10.22
N TYR A 177 11.35 5.39 8.89
CA TYR A 177 10.29 6.16 8.26
C TYR A 177 8.95 5.46 8.38
N TYR A 178 8.86 4.14 8.13
CA TYR A 178 7.60 3.40 8.24
C TYR A 178 7.46 2.69 9.58
N HIS A 179 6.67 3.24 10.49
CA HIS A 179 6.49 2.68 11.83
C HIS A 179 5.79 1.31 11.83
N ASP A 180 5.03 0.98 10.78
CA ASP A 180 4.44 -0.35 10.61
C ASP A 180 5.51 -1.45 10.65
N LEU A 181 6.66 -1.22 10.00
CA LEU A 181 7.73 -2.23 9.82
C LEU A 181 8.45 -2.60 11.12
N VAL A 182 8.28 -1.82 12.19
CA VAL A 182 8.87 -2.08 13.51
C VAL A 182 7.82 -2.52 14.54
N ASN A 183 6.57 -2.71 14.12
CA ASN A 183 5.51 -3.21 14.98
C ASN A 183 5.75 -4.70 15.32
N ALA A 184 5.59 -5.07 16.58
CA ALA A 184 5.80 -6.45 17.05
C ALA A 184 4.82 -7.47 16.43
N ASP A 185 3.65 -7.04 15.96
CA ASP A 185 2.68 -7.89 15.27
C ASP A 185 2.91 -7.95 13.75
N TYR A 186 3.91 -7.23 13.22
CA TYR A 186 4.28 -7.27 11.80
C TYR A 186 5.08 -8.56 11.53
N GLU A 187 4.36 -9.62 11.19
CA GLU A 187 4.92 -10.93 10.87
C GLU A 187 4.89 -11.15 9.35
N GLY A 188 6.01 -11.58 8.76
CA GLY A 188 6.11 -11.91 7.35
C GLY A 188 6.92 -13.18 7.11
N HIS A 189 6.51 -14.00 6.13
CA HIS A 189 7.21 -15.24 5.79
C HIS A 189 8.34 -15.04 4.77
N PHE A 190 8.41 -13.86 4.13
CA PHE A 190 9.55 -13.46 3.31
C PHE A 190 9.76 -11.94 3.34
N ALA A 191 10.97 -11.51 3.01
CA ALA A 191 11.30 -10.12 2.73
C ALA A 191 12.25 -10.04 1.52
N LEU A 192 11.96 -9.14 0.58
CA LEU A 192 12.83 -8.76 -0.53
C LEU A 192 13.18 -7.30 -0.39
N VAL A 193 14.46 -6.99 -0.25
CA VAL A 193 14.97 -5.63 -0.04
C VAL A 193 15.67 -5.13 -1.29
N HIS A 194 15.52 -3.85 -1.59
CA HIS A 194 16.21 -3.20 -2.70
C HIS A 194 16.68 -1.80 -2.31
N SER A 195 17.87 -1.44 -2.78
CA SER A 195 18.41 -0.09 -2.77
C SER A 195 18.79 0.29 -4.18
N ARG A 196 18.38 1.49 -4.59
CA ARG A 196 18.68 2.07 -5.89
C ARG A 196 19.96 2.91 -5.81
N PHE A 197 20.63 3.01 -6.95
CA PHE A 197 21.64 4.04 -7.22
C PHE A 197 21.21 4.72 -8.53
N SER A 198 21.17 6.05 -8.54
CA SER A 198 20.75 6.84 -9.69
C SER A 198 21.87 7.77 -10.15
N THR A 199 21.93 8.07 -11.45
CA THR A 199 22.86 9.06 -12.01
C THR A 199 22.19 10.43 -12.17
N ASN A 200 21.29 10.78 -11.25
CA ASN A 200 20.42 11.97 -11.33
C ASN A 200 21.04 13.18 -10.65
#